data_AF-A0A7X9DHM1-F1
#
_entry.id   AF-A0A7X9DHM1-F1
#
_cell.length_a   1.000
_cell.length_b   1.000
_cell.length_c   1.000
_cell.angle_alpha   90.00
_cell.angle_beta   90.00
_cell.angle_gamma   90.00
#
_symmetry.space_group_name_H-M   'P 1'
#
loop_
_entity.id
_entity.type
_entity.pdbx_description
1 polymer ?
#
loop_
_entity_poly.entity_id
_entity_poly.type
_entity_poly.pdbx_seq_one_letter_code
_entity_poly.pdbx_strand_id
1 'polypeptide(L)'
;QLLLYTLPKDKLNFGPMQIEARINQDAEISKQLTLWSQRGSRVIRGNMLVLPVKDSILFIEPLYLKAETSEMPELKRVIVSYRDKIVMEENLSMALSRLFTEGGGISFDYSSEYGLKDLINKAYMHFIQAEEYQRQGNWAKYGEELKQLKDTLTALRNAR
;
A
#
# COMPACT_ATOMS: atom_id res chain seq x y z
N GLN A 1 14.54 -12.41 -11.01
CA GLN A 1 15.10 -12.99 -9.77
C GLN A 1 13.93 -13.47 -8.92
N LEU A 2 13.98 -14.71 -8.41
CA LEU A 2 12.97 -15.25 -7.49
C LEU A 2 13.32 -14.82 -6.06
N LEU A 3 12.38 -14.19 -5.36
CA LEU A 3 12.54 -13.80 -3.96
C LEU A 3 11.81 -14.84 -3.08
N LEU A 4 12.57 -15.69 -2.39
CA LEU A 4 12.03 -16.68 -1.47
C LEU A 4 11.87 -16.05 -0.08
N TYR A 5 10.63 -15.75 0.30
CA TYR A 5 10.31 -15.22 1.63
C TYR A 5 9.94 -16.37 2.57
N THR A 6 10.68 -16.52 3.67
CA THR A 6 10.40 -17.54 4.70
C THR A 6 9.66 -16.89 5.85
N LEU A 7 8.43 -17.34 6.09
CA LEU A 7 7.60 -16.84 7.19
C LEU A 7 7.93 -17.60 8.48
N PRO A 8 7.93 -16.94 9.64
CA PRO A 8 8.13 -17.60 10.92
C PRO A 8 7.02 -18.64 11.17
N LYS A 9 7.43 -19.87 11.55
CA LYS A 9 6.53 -21.03 11.72
C LYS A 9 5.61 -20.95 12.94
N ASP A 10 5.85 -19.98 13.84
CA ASP A 10 5.12 -19.81 15.09
C ASP A 10 3.80 -19.03 14.95
N LYS A 11 3.45 -18.52 13.76
CA LYS A 11 2.18 -17.83 13.51
C LYS A 11 1.29 -18.67 12.58
N LEU A 12 0.02 -18.84 12.99
CA LEU A 12 -1.04 -19.46 12.20
C LEU A 12 -1.30 -18.64 10.93
N ASN A 13 -0.55 -18.91 9.88
CA ASN A 13 -0.70 -18.24 8.60
C ASN A 13 -1.76 -19.00 7.78
N PHE A 14 -2.90 -18.34 7.51
CA PHE A 14 -3.93 -18.88 6.64
C PHE A 14 -3.41 -18.97 5.20
N GLY A 15 -3.75 -20.04 4.49
CA GLY A 15 -3.51 -20.14 3.05
C GLY A 15 -4.59 -19.38 2.24
N PRO A 16 -4.34 -19.09 0.95
CA PRO A 16 -5.30 -18.38 0.09
C PRO A 16 -6.70 -19.00 0.10
N MET A 17 -6.80 -20.34 -0.01
CA MET A 17 -8.09 -21.04 0.04
C MET A 17 -8.83 -20.88 1.38
N GLN A 18 -8.10 -20.77 2.48
CA GLN A 18 -8.70 -20.57 3.81
C GLN A 18 -9.20 -19.13 3.95
N ILE A 19 -8.48 -18.15 3.39
CA ILE A 19 -8.91 -16.75 3.34
C ILE A 19 -10.15 -16.60 2.46
N GLU A 20 -10.20 -17.22 1.29
CA GLU A 20 -11.39 -17.27 0.43
C GLU A 20 -12.62 -17.80 1.18
N ALA A 21 -12.46 -18.91 1.90
CA ALA A 21 -13.54 -19.48 2.71
C ALA A 21 -14.01 -18.51 3.81
N ARG A 22 -13.09 -17.79 4.46
CA ARG A 22 -13.44 -16.77 5.47
C ARG A 22 -14.14 -15.56 4.86
N ILE A 23 -13.70 -15.08 3.70
CA ILE A 23 -14.35 -13.99 2.96
C ILE A 23 -15.79 -14.38 2.62
N ASN A 24 -16.01 -15.61 2.17
CA ASN A 24 -17.35 -16.14 1.87
C ASN A 24 -18.22 -16.35 3.11
N GLN A 25 -17.63 -16.45 4.30
CA GLN A 25 -18.34 -16.57 5.57
C GLN A 25 -18.63 -15.21 6.21
N ASP A 26 -17.98 -14.14 5.75
CA ASP A 26 -18.23 -12.78 6.24
C ASP A 26 -19.64 -12.32 5.82
N ALA A 27 -20.45 -11.96 6.82
CA ALA A 27 -21.85 -11.63 6.62
C ALA A 27 -22.05 -10.34 5.80
N GLU A 28 -21.21 -9.33 6.01
CA GLU A 28 -21.33 -8.05 5.30
C GLU A 28 -20.89 -8.19 3.84
N ILE A 29 -19.79 -8.91 3.59
CA ILE A 29 -19.32 -9.20 2.24
C ILE A 29 -20.36 -10.04 1.50
N SER A 30 -20.83 -11.14 2.10
CA SER A 30 -21.80 -12.05 1.48
C SER A 30 -23.11 -11.35 1.13
N LYS A 31 -23.60 -10.47 2.02
CA LYS A 31 -24.79 -9.65 1.79
C LYS A 31 -24.59 -8.71 0.61
N GLN A 32 -23.47 -8.00 0.52
CA GLN A 32 -23.18 -7.10 -0.60
C GLN A 32 -23.05 -7.84 -1.93
N LEU A 33 -22.32 -8.96 -1.96
CA LEU A 33 -22.16 -9.79 -3.16
C LEU A 33 -23.50 -10.30 -3.68
N THR A 34 -24.38 -10.74 -2.77
CA THR A 34 -25.73 -11.19 -3.10
C THR A 34 -26.55 -10.04 -3.70
N LEU A 35 -26.52 -8.84 -3.10
CA LEU A 35 -27.24 -7.67 -3.61
C LEU A 35 -26.75 -7.23 -5.00
N TRP A 36 -25.44 -7.26 -5.26
CA TRP A 36 -24.90 -6.93 -6.57
C TRP A 36 -25.21 -7.96 -7.63
N SER A 37 -25.41 -9.23 -7.24
CA SER A 37 -25.76 -10.31 -8.15
C SER A 37 -27.25 -10.33 -8.53
N GLN A 38 -28.09 -9.44 -7.98
CA GLN A 38 -29.55 -9.42 -8.21
C GLN A 38 -30.01 -8.40 -9.26
N ARG A 39 -29.23 -7.34 -9.54
CA ARG A 39 -29.70 -6.19 -10.36
C ARG A 39 -29.32 -6.29 -11.84
N GLY A 40 -29.40 -7.48 -12.45
CA GLY A 40 -28.92 -7.70 -13.83
C GLY A 40 -27.41 -7.41 -13.98
N SER A 41 -26.67 -7.63 -12.89
CA SER A 41 -25.23 -7.44 -12.82
C SER A 41 -24.60 -8.70 -12.24
N ARG A 42 -23.41 -9.05 -12.71
CA ARG A 42 -22.64 -10.20 -12.24
C ARG A 42 -21.41 -9.69 -11.51
N VAL A 43 -21.19 -10.19 -10.30
CA VAL A 43 -19.94 -9.97 -9.57
C VAL A 43 -18.88 -10.93 -10.10
N ILE A 44 -17.70 -10.41 -10.40
CA ILE A 44 -16.53 -11.17 -10.83
C ILE A 44 -15.45 -10.96 -9.77
N ARG A 45 -15.02 -12.06 -9.15
CA ARG A 45 -13.91 -12.06 -8.19
C ARG A 45 -12.61 -12.17 -8.99
N GLY A 46 -11.70 -11.23 -8.81
CA GLY A 46 -10.39 -11.26 -9.46
C GLY A 46 -9.42 -12.20 -8.77
N ASN A 47 -8.20 -12.28 -9.31
CA ASN A 47 -7.16 -13.11 -8.71
C ASN A 47 -6.73 -12.54 -7.36
N MET A 48 -6.67 -13.42 -6.34
CA MET A 48 -6.13 -13.07 -5.04
C MET A 48 -4.61 -12.86 -5.12
N LEU A 49 -4.17 -11.66 -4.76
CA LEU A 49 -2.77 -11.31 -4.62
C LEU A 49 -2.31 -11.61 -3.20
N VAL A 50 -1.16 -12.28 -3.08
CA VAL A 50 -0.59 -12.74 -1.82
C VAL A 50 0.73 -12.04 -1.61
N LEU A 51 0.80 -11.13 -0.65
CA LEU A 51 1.97 -10.29 -0.39
C LEU A 51 2.50 -10.55 1.02
N PRO A 52 3.72 -11.09 1.16
CA PRO A 52 4.37 -11.15 2.47
C PRO A 52 4.70 -9.74 2.97
N VAL A 53 4.31 -9.42 4.21
CA VAL A 53 4.57 -8.14 4.86
C VAL A 53 5.02 -8.37 6.30
N LYS A 54 6.30 -8.06 6.58
CA LYS A 54 6.95 -8.35 7.87
C LYS A 54 6.70 -9.82 8.25
N ASP A 55 6.10 -10.06 9.42
CA ASP A 55 5.90 -11.41 9.94
C ASP A 55 4.56 -12.05 9.56
N SER A 56 3.88 -11.57 8.50
CA SER A 56 2.54 -12.05 8.12
C SER A 56 2.30 -11.89 6.62
N ILE A 57 1.16 -12.40 6.15
CA ILE A 57 0.73 -12.29 4.76
C ILE A 57 -0.46 -11.32 4.66
N LEU A 58 -0.41 -10.44 3.65
CA LEU A 58 -1.50 -9.59 3.20
C LEU A 58 -2.12 -10.22 1.96
N PHE A 59 -3.43 -10.43 2.00
CA PHE A 59 -4.21 -10.94 0.88
C PHE A 59 -5.05 -9.82 0.32
N ILE A 60 -5.08 -9.67 -1.00
CA ILE A 60 -5.82 -8.61 -1.69
C ILE A 60 -6.63 -9.26 -2.81
N GLU A 61 -7.94 -9.07 -2.79
CA GLU A 61 -8.84 -9.62 -3.79
C GLU A 61 -9.71 -8.49 -4.38
N PRO A 62 -9.53 -8.15 -5.66
CA PRO A 62 -10.37 -7.16 -6.32
C PRO A 62 -11.72 -7.76 -6.73
N LEU A 63 -12.78 -7.00 -6.51
CA LEU A 63 -14.14 -7.34 -6.93
C LEU A 63 -14.58 -6.43 -8.07
N TYR A 64 -14.93 -7.04 -9.19
CA TYR A 64 -15.44 -6.35 -10.37
C TYR A 64 -16.94 -6.55 -10.50
N LEU A 65 -17.64 -5.56 -11.03
CA LEU A 65 -19.03 -5.66 -11.41
C LEU A 65 -19.14 -5.55 -12.93
N LYS A 66 -19.91 -6.45 -13.52
CA LYS A 66 -20.21 -6.45 -14.95
C LYS A 66 -21.72 -6.40 -15.14
N ALA A 67 -22.22 -5.44 -15.92
CA ALA A 67 -23.64 -5.41 -16.30
C ALA A 67 -23.92 -6.49 -17.36
N GLU A 68 -25.15 -7.02 -17.42
CA GLU A 68 -25.53 -8.01 -18.44
C GLU A 68 -25.41 -7.47 -19.88
N THR A 69 -25.63 -6.17 -20.05
CA THR A 69 -25.64 -5.50 -21.36
C THR A 69 -24.29 -4.88 -21.75
N SER A 70 -23.31 -4.85 -20.84
CA SER A 70 -21.98 -4.24 -21.07
C SER A 70 -20.88 -5.26 -20.88
N GLU A 71 -19.91 -5.28 -21.79
CA GLU A 71 -18.86 -6.30 -21.75
C GLU A 71 -17.73 -6.00 -20.76
N MET A 72 -17.53 -4.73 -20.40
CA MET A 72 -16.38 -4.28 -19.59
C MET A 72 -16.69 -4.40 -18.08
N PRO A 73 -15.91 -5.19 -17.31
CA PRO A 73 -16.00 -5.21 -15.86
C PRO A 73 -15.37 -3.95 -15.23
N GLU A 74 -16.03 -3.39 -14.22
CA GLU A 74 -15.51 -2.25 -13.46
C GLU A 74 -15.12 -2.67 -12.05
N LEU A 75 -13.97 -2.19 -11.55
CA LEU A 75 -13.57 -2.43 -10.17
C LEU A 75 -14.55 -1.71 -9.24
N LYS A 76 -15.21 -2.47 -8.36
CA LYS A 76 -16.20 -1.92 -7.43
C LYS A 76 -15.72 -1.88 -5.99
N ARG A 77 -14.98 -2.91 -5.58
CA ARG A 77 -14.40 -3.04 -4.24
C ARG A 77 -13.06 -3.76 -4.27
N VAL A 78 -12.32 -3.62 -3.18
CA VAL A 78 -11.13 -4.41 -2.87
C VAL A 78 -11.34 -5.00 -1.49
N ILE A 79 -11.22 -6.33 -1.41
CA ILE A 79 -11.18 -7.05 -0.14
C ILE A 79 -9.71 -7.20 0.25
N VAL A 80 -9.39 -6.85 1.48
CA VAL A 80 -8.05 -7.00 2.05
C VAL A 80 -8.12 -7.78 3.33
N SER A 81 -7.28 -8.81 3.45
CA SER A 81 -7.15 -9.62 4.65
C SER A 81 -5.73 -9.59 5.17
N TYR A 82 -5.59 -9.36 6.48
CA TYR A 82 -4.31 -9.40 7.18
C TYR A 82 -4.52 -9.98 8.57
N ARG A 83 -3.81 -11.07 8.88
CA ARG A 83 -3.98 -11.86 10.10
C ARG A 83 -5.43 -12.36 10.23
N ASP A 84 -6.15 -11.88 11.22
CA ASP A 84 -7.52 -12.21 11.60
C ASP A 84 -8.56 -11.22 11.06
N LYS A 85 -8.13 -10.14 10.42
CA LYS A 85 -9.00 -9.07 9.93
C LYS A 85 -9.25 -9.19 8.43
N ILE A 86 -10.51 -9.02 8.05
CA ILE A 86 -10.97 -8.92 6.67
C ILE A 86 -11.74 -7.61 6.55
N VAL A 87 -11.42 -6.80 5.55
CA VAL A 87 -12.12 -5.55 5.26
C VAL A 87 -12.42 -5.47 3.78
N MET A 88 -13.53 -4.82 3.43
CA MET A 88 -13.92 -4.59 2.04
C MET A 88 -14.23 -3.12 1.84
N GLU A 89 -13.48 -2.46 0.97
CA GLU A 89 -13.59 -1.02 0.73
C GLU A 89 -13.56 -0.67 -0.76
N GLU A 90 -13.80 0.59 -1.10
CA GLU A 90 -13.90 1.07 -2.48
C GLU A 90 -12.59 0.98 -3.26
N ASN A 91 -11.47 1.11 -2.54
CA ASN A 91 -10.14 1.05 -3.10
C ASN A 91 -9.15 0.49 -2.07
N LEU A 92 -7.98 0.09 -2.56
CA LEU A 92 -6.92 -0.49 -1.73
C LEU A 92 -6.48 0.46 -0.61
N SER A 93 -6.36 1.77 -0.89
CA SER A 93 -5.92 2.76 0.11
C SER A 93 -6.87 2.84 1.29
N MET A 94 -8.18 2.86 1.05
CA MET A 94 -9.20 2.85 2.09
C MET A 94 -9.22 1.52 2.85
N ALA A 95 -9.10 0.39 2.15
CA ALA A 95 -9.03 -0.93 2.78
C ALA A 95 -7.83 -1.03 3.73
N LEU A 96 -6.65 -0.63 3.28
CA LEU A 96 -5.45 -0.60 4.11
C LEU A 96 -5.64 0.35 5.30
N SER A 97 -6.13 1.56 5.05
CA SER A 97 -6.37 2.54 6.13
C SER A 97 -7.29 1.95 7.20
N ARG A 98 -8.41 1.33 6.82
CA ARG A 98 -9.35 0.72 7.77
C ARG A 98 -8.72 -0.45 8.52
N LEU A 99 -8.02 -1.33 7.81
CA LEU A 99 -7.40 -2.52 8.39
C LEU A 99 -6.40 -2.17 9.50
N PHE A 100 -5.62 -1.10 9.32
CA PHE A 100 -4.56 -0.69 10.24
C PHE A 100 -4.94 0.42 11.23
N THR A 101 -6.08 1.09 11.03
CA THR A 101 -6.60 2.08 12.00
C THR A 101 -7.35 1.43 13.16
N GLU A 102 -8.11 0.35 12.90
CA GLU A 102 -8.94 -0.31 13.93
C GLU A 102 -8.18 -1.40 14.72
N GLY A 103 -6.88 -1.58 14.50
CA GLY A 103 -6.11 -2.68 15.08
C GLY A 103 -4.72 -2.29 15.47
N GLY A 104 -4.59 -1.52 16.55
CA GLY A 104 -3.34 -1.34 17.29
C GLY A 104 -2.10 -1.18 16.41
N GLY A 105 -1.98 -0.03 15.77
CA GLY A 105 -0.70 0.54 15.34
C GLY A 105 0.23 -0.41 14.57
N ILE A 106 -0.17 -0.82 13.38
CA ILE A 106 0.83 -0.84 12.31
C ILE A 106 0.57 0.44 11.52
N SER A 107 1.17 1.53 11.97
CA SER A 107 1.51 2.61 11.06
C SER A 107 2.27 1.95 9.91
N PHE A 108 1.61 1.76 8.77
CA PHE A 108 2.33 1.47 7.55
C PHE A 108 3.12 2.74 7.28
N ASP A 109 4.35 2.75 7.75
CA ASP A 109 5.36 3.77 7.53
C ASP A 109 5.77 3.84 6.04
N TYR A 110 4.88 3.48 5.12
CA TYR A 110 5.08 3.69 3.69
C TYR A 110 5.21 5.18 3.38
N SER A 111 4.58 6.07 4.14
CA SER A 111 4.76 7.52 4.01
C SER A 111 6.02 8.04 4.71
N SER A 112 6.42 7.48 5.86
CA SER A 112 7.65 7.92 6.54
C SER A 112 8.91 7.35 5.90
N GLU A 113 8.91 6.08 5.45
CA GLU A 113 10.09 5.44 4.90
C GLU A 113 10.36 5.89 3.47
N TYR A 114 9.33 6.06 2.63
CA TYR A 114 9.49 6.73 1.33
C TYR A 114 9.77 8.23 1.49
N GLY A 115 9.13 8.91 2.44
CA GLY A 115 9.39 10.33 2.72
C GLY A 115 10.82 10.58 3.24
N LEU A 116 11.32 9.71 4.11
CA LEU A 116 12.67 9.76 4.64
C LEU A 116 13.69 9.41 3.56
N LYS A 117 13.45 8.36 2.75
CA LYS A 117 14.30 8.03 1.60
C LYS A 117 14.33 9.16 0.57
N ASP A 118 13.20 9.82 0.31
CA ASP A 118 13.11 10.99 -0.57
C ASP A 118 13.90 12.20 -0.02
N LEU A 119 13.77 12.50 1.28
CA LEU A 119 14.53 13.55 1.94
C LEU A 119 16.05 13.28 1.94
N ILE A 120 16.46 12.02 2.16
CA ILE A 120 17.87 11.61 2.07
C ILE A 120 18.40 11.83 0.64
N ASN A 121 17.65 11.40 -0.38
CA ASN A 121 18.03 11.56 -1.78
C ASN A 121 18.10 13.04 -2.19
N LYS A 122 17.14 13.87 -1.77
CA LYS A 122 17.14 15.32 -2.01
C LYS A 122 18.35 16.00 -1.37
N ALA A 123 18.68 15.66 -0.12
CA ALA A 123 19.86 16.20 0.54
C ALA A 123 21.15 15.82 -0.20
N TYR A 124 21.28 14.57 -0.63
CA TYR A 124 22.44 14.13 -1.42
C TYR A 124 22.55 14.87 -2.76
N MET A 125 21.44 15.10 -3.45
CA MET A 125 21.41 15.85 -4.72
C MET A 125 21.86 17.30 -4.54
N HIS A 126 21.33 18.01 -3.54
CA HIS A 126 21.74 19.40 -3.26
C HIS A 126 23.22 19.49 -2.88
N PHE A 127 23.75 18.49 -2.17
CA PHE A 127 25.18 18.43 -1.86
C PHE A 127 26.05 18.30 -3.11
N ILE A 128 25.72 17.38 -4.02
CA ILE A 128 26.47 17.22 -5.29
C ILE A 128 26.40 18.49 -6.14
N GLN A 129 25.22 19.10 -6.26
CA GLN A 129 25.05 20.32 -7.05
C GLN A 129 25.81 21.50 -6.45
N ALA A 130 25.88 21.61 -5.12
CA ALA A 130 26.71 22.59 -4.45
C ALA A 130 28.21 22.36 -4.73
N GLU A 131 28.72 21.12 -4.65
CA GLU A 131 30.12 20.82 -5.01
C GLU A 131 30.44 21.18 -6.46
N GLU A 132 29.51 20.93 -7.37
CA GLU A 132 29.67 21.25 -8.79
C GLU A 132 29.70 22.77 -9.02
N TYR A 133 28.79 23.53 -8.42
CA TYR A 133 28.82 25.00 -8.52
C TYR A 133 30.02 25.62 -7.81
N GLN A 134 30.51 25.02 -6.74
CA GLN A 134 31.76 25.41 -6.09
C GLN A 134 32.95 25.23 -7.05
N ARG A 135 33.03 24.10 -7.76
CA ARG A 135 34.07 23.84 -8.77
C ARG A 135 34.02 24.82 -9.95
N GLN A 136 32.81 25.20 -10.36
CA GLN A 136 32.58 26.16 -11.44
C GLN A 136 32.75 27.63 -11.01
N GLY A 137 33.00 27.91 -9.73
CA GLY A 137 33.12 29.27 -9.20
C GLY A 137 31.78 30.05 -9.15
N ASN A 138 30.64 29.35 -9.27
CA ASN A 138 29.32 29.97 -9.25
C ASN A 138 28.79 30.07 -7.81
N TRP A 139 29.28 31.08 -7.09
CA TRP A 139 28.97 31.30 -5.67
C TRP A 139 27.50 31.60 -5.39
N ALA A 140 26.79 32.22 -6.33
CA ALA A 140 25.37 32.54 -6.17
C ALA A 140 24.52 31.26 -6.13
N LYS A 141 24.72 30.35 -7.10
CA LYS A 141 24.02 29.06 -7.14
C LYS A 141 24.47 28.11 -6.04
N TYR A 142 25.75 28.12 -5.69
CA TYR A 142 26.26 27.37 -4.53
C TYR A 142 25.51 27.75 -3.23
N GLY A 143 25.32 29.05 -2.97
CA GLY A 143 24.59 29.51 -1.78
C GLY A 143 23.11 29.10 -1.78
N GLU A 144 22.48 29.05 -2.95
CA GLU A 144 21.12 28.57 -3.12
C GLU A 144 21.00 27.07 -2.82
N GLU A 145 21.88 26.24 -3.40
CA GLU A 145 21.90 24.80 -3.14
C GLU A 145 22.20 24.48 -1.68
N LEU A 146 23.09 25.24 -1.03
CA LEU A 146 23.40 25.06 0.39
C LEU A 146 22.19 25.38 1.29
N LYS A 147 21.36 26.36 0.90
CA LYS A 147 20.13 26.68 1.61
C LYS A 147 19.11 25.56 1.47
N GLN A 148 18.89 25.06 0.25
CA GLN A 148 17.98 23.93 -0.01
C GLN A 148 18.43 22.65 0.71
N LEU A 149 19.74 22.39 0.76
CA LEU A 149 20.33 21.31 1.54
C LEU A 149 19.99 21.46 3.02
N LYS A 150 20.20 22.65 3.61
CA LYS A 150 19.92 22.93 5.02
C LYS A 150 18.44 22.74 5.35
N ASP A 151 17.54 23.22 4.48
CA ASP A 151 16.10 23.09 4.67
C ASP A 151 15.67 21.62 4.61
N THR A 152 16.22 20.85 3.67
CA THR A 152 15.98 19.40 3.54
C THR A 152 16.51 18.61 4.74
N LEU A 153 17.72 18.91 5.22
CA LEU A 153 18.29 18.28 6.42
C LEU A 153 17.51 18.64 7.69
N THR A 154 16.94 19.84 7.76
CA THR A 154 16.08 20.26 8.86
C THR A 154 14.76 19.48 8.85
N ALA A 155 14.15 19.31 7.68
CA ALA A 155 12.98 18.46 7.50
C ALA A 155 13.28 17.00 7.90
N LEU A 156 14.44 16.47 7.49
CA LEU A 156 14.89 15.12 7.83
C LEU A 156 15.07 14.94 9.34
N ARG A 157 15.72 15.90 10.01
CA ARG A 157 15.90 15.87 11.47
C ARG A 157 14.58 15.89 12.21
N ASN A 158 13.61 16.67 11.73
CA ASN A 158 12.30 16.81 12.36
C ASN A 158 11.34 15.66 12.01
N ALA A 159 11.68 14.84 11.00
CA ALA A 159 10.93 13.63 10.63
C ALA A 159 11.30 12.40 11.49
N ARG A 160 12.20 12.57 12.48
CA ARG A 160 12.64 11.55 13.42
C ARG A 160 11.85 11.57 14.73
#